data_AF-A0A3M1SEW2-F1
#
_entry.id   AF-A0A3M1SEW2-F1
#
_cell.length_a   1.000
_cell.length_b   1.000
_cell.length_c   1.000
_cell.angle_alpha   90.00
_cell.angle_beta   90.00
_cell.angle_gamma   90.00
#
_symmetry.space_group_name_H-M   'P 1'
#
loop_
_entity.id
_entity.type
_entity.pdbx_description
1 polymer ?
#
loop_
_entity_poly.entity_id
_entity_poly.type
_entity_poly.pdbx_seq_one_letter_code
_entity_poly.pdbx_strand_id
1 'polypeptide(L)'
;MNFLLGPAFFVPLPRSNLGERGNATMQSRDFSRRLGRSTAVCVSAMVWCWGMASVFAVQPADDELPDAKPVPAVQVVPLPYDQASFQFRGVELIRVHFGADLKRPFVFPVRGSAGRSLTRMGHPHDPVSHSHHNSVWLSHQNVEGVNFWEDPGTQRIVCRKITRFDDGADRAAMVAEIQWLNSEGTPLIDEVRTIAVRVDPETPIAESTGIPRAYLVTIESTFTPAGKPSVVFDTTPFGLIGVRMAKTIGVNDGGGRILNSEGARNERAVFRKPARWVDYAGYIGDSETAGISLFDHPANPGFPSPFHVRNDGWMGICLTLDRPQKATSASPLSVIYGLWVHDGVPKRETIDRAWRDFAEQNDR
;
A
#
# COMPACT_ATOMS: atom_id res chain seq x y z
N MET A 1 37.34 32.20 -0.80
CA MET A 1 38.28 31.11 -0.50
C MET A 1 38.27 30.14 -1.67
N ASN A 2 39.33 30.14 -2.47
CA ASN A 2 39.52 29.22 -3.60
C ASN A 2 39.89 27.83 -3.07
N PHE A 3 39.16 26.79 -3.48
CA PHE A 3 39.60 25.40 -3.32
C PHE A 3 39.90 24.79 -4.69
N LEU A 4 41.18 24.43 -4.85
CA LEU A 4 41.75 23.69 -5.97
C LEU A 4 41.30 22.23 -5.92
N LEU A 5 40.81 21.71 -7.05
CA LEU A 5 40.53 20.29 -7.28
C LEU A 5 41.81 19.57 -7.72
N GLY A 6 42.24 18.57 -6.95
CA GLY A 6 43.29 17.61 -7.33
C GLY A 6 42.73 16.40 -8.09
N PRO A 7 43.54 15.70 -8.91
CA PRO A 7 43.03 14.68 -9.83
C PRO A 7 42.80 13.32 -9.16
N ALA A 8 41.76 12.63 -9.63
CA ALA A 8 41.37 11.29 -9.20
C ALA A 8 42.32 10.22 -9.77
N PHE A 9 42.77 9.32 -8.91
CA PHE A 9 43.51 8.10 -9.29
C PHE A 9 42.52 7.03 -9.78
N PHE A 10 42.78 6.53 -10.99
CA PHE A 10 42.04 5.43 -11.63
C PHE A 10 42.76 4.11 -11.34
N VAL A 11 42.08 3.15 -10.71
CA VAL A 11 42.58 1.78 -10.48
C VAL A 11 41.84 0.83 -11.42
N PRO A 12 42.52 0.07 -12.30
CA PRO A 12 41.85 -0.85 -13.21
C PRO A 12 41.59 -2.22 -12.56
N LEU A 13 40.38 -2.75 -12.74
CA LEU A 13 40.03 -4.14 -12.40
C LEU A 13 40.47 -5.10 -13.51
N PRO A 14 40.93 -6.34 -13.18
CA PRO A 14 41.33 -7.32 -14.19
C PRO A 14 40.14 -8.02 -14.84
N ARG A 15 40.25 -8.19 -16.17
CA ARG A 15 39.36 -8.98 -17.04
C ARG A 15 39.57 -10.47 -16.81
N SER A 16 38.49 -11.24 -16.66
CA SER A 16 38.51 -12.71 -16.77
C SER A 16 37.95 -13.17 -18.12
N ASN A 17 38.68 -14.09 -18.74
CA ASN A 17 38.53 -14.58 -20.11
C ASN A 17 37.28 -15.43 -20.35
N LEU A 18 36.76 -15.27 -21.58
CA LEU A 18 35.91 -16.21 -22.31
C LEU A 18 36.63 -17.56 -22.53
N GLY A 19 35.86 -18.65 -22.44
CA GLY A 19 36.26 -19.98 -22.86
C GLY A 19 35.06 -20.76 -23.39
N GLU A 20 34.87 -20.72 -24.72
CA GLU A 20 34.04 -21.65 -25.48
C GLU A 20 34.70 -23.04 -25.57
N ARG A 21 33.86 -24.09 -25.62
CA ARG A 21 33.98 -25.42 -26.26
C ARG A 21 32.96 -26.35 -25.59
N GLY A 22 32.15 -27.18 -26.24
CA GLY A 22 31.97 -27.53 -27.64
C GLY A 22 30.84 -28.56 -27.70
N ASN A 23 30.06 -28.52 -28.79
CA ASN A 23 29.02 -29.50 -29.11
C ASN A 23 29.61 -30.90 -29.35
N ALA A 24 28.98 -31.92 -28.79
CA ALA A 24 29.16 -33.31 -29.22
C ALA A 24 27.79 -34.01 -29.33
N THR A 25 27.34 -34.10 -30.58
CA THR A 25 26.29 -34.97 -31.10
C THR A 25 26.63 -36.43 -30.83
N MET A 26 25.71 -37.20 -30.23
CA MET A 26 25.83 -38.66 -30.16
C MET A 26 24.67 -39.31 -30.93
N GLN A 27 25.07 -40.06 -31.96
CA GLN A 27 24.24 -40.78 -32.91
C GLN A 27 23.52 -41.96 -32.27
N SER A 28 22.25 -42.12 -32.64
CA SER A 28 21.46 -43.35 -32.51
C SER A 28 22.03 -44.46 -33.38
N ARG A 29 22.17 -45.67 -32.83
CA ARG A 29 22.32 -46.90 -33.61
C ARG A 29 21.34 -47.96 -33.14
N ASP A 30 20.60 -48.46 -34.13
CA ASP A 30 19.67 -49.57 -34.11
C ASP A 30 20.28 -50.87 -33.58
N PHE A 31 19.44 -51.67 -32.91
CA PHE A 31 19.62 -53.12 -32.91
C PHE A 31 18.26 -53.81 -33.06
N SER A 32 17.97 -54.19 -34.30
CA SER A 32 16.88 -55.09 -34.69
C SER A 32 17.22 -56.53 -34.28
N ARG A 33 16.29 -57.24 -33.64
CA ARG A 33 16.32 -58.70 -33.53
C ARG A 33 14.96 -59.28 -33.93
N ARG A 34 14.95 -60.11 -34.97
CA ARG A 34 13.85 -61.02 -35.31
C ARG A 34 14.26 -62.47 -35.13
N LEU A 35 13.40 -63.16 -34.38
CA LEU A 35 12.93 -64.55 -34.43
C LEU A 35 13.90 -65.75 -34.55
N GLY A 36 13.73 -66.67 -33.60
CA GLY A 36 13.90 -68.11 -33.77
C GLY A 36 12.86 -68.86 -32.93
N ARG A 37 11.96 -69.59 -33.59
CA ARG A 37 10.89 -70.44 -33.00
C ARG A 37 11.49 -71.70 -32.37
N SER A 38 10.90 -72.19 -31.28
CA SER A 38 10.95 -73.61 -30.90
C SER A 38 9.65 -74.01 -30.19
N THR A 39 9.18 -75.20 -30.54
CA THR A 39 7.84 -75.75 -30.34
C THR A 39 7.76 -76.68 -29.12
N ALA A 40 6.55 -76.76 -28.54
CA ALA A 40 6.01 -77.78 -27.63
C ALA A 40 6.60 -77.77 -26.20
N VAL A 41 5.83 -77.90 -25.12
CA VAL A 41 4.76 -78.88 -24.84
C VAL A 41 3.78 -78.26 -23.82
N CYS A 42 2.47 -78.44 -24.02
CA CYS A 42 1.44 -78.22 -23.01
C CYS A 42 1.30 -79.47 -22.13
N VAL A 43 1.58 -79.35 -20.83
CA VAL A 43 0.98 -80.20 -19.78
C VAL A 43 0.61 -79.31 -18.61
N SER A 44 -0.66 -79.43 -18.24
CA SER A 44 -1.41 -78.62 -17.29
C SER A 44 -0.83 -78.61 -15.88
N ALA A 45 -0.70 -77.43 -15.29
CA ALA A 45 -0.65 -77.25 -13.84
C ALA A 45 -1.79 -76.31 -13.43
N MET A 46 -2.79 -76.87 -12.76
CA MET A 46 -3.85 -76.12 -12.08
C MET A 46 -3.23 -75.20 -11.03
N VAL A 47 -3.17 -73.90 -11.31
CA VAL A 47 -2.94 -72.87 -10.28
C VAL A 47 -4.31 -72.35 -9.86
N TRP A 48 -4.62 -72.54 -8.58
CA TRP A 48 -5.85 -72.13 -7.95
C TRP A 48 -6.01 -70.60 -8.04
N CYS A 49 -7.09 -70.13 -8.66
CA CYS A 49 -7.50 -68.73 -8.61
C CYS A 49 -7.90 -68.37 -7.18
N TRP A 50 -7.01 -67.72 -6.42
CA TRP A 50 -7.43 -66.88 -5.31
C TRP A 50 -7.85 -65.53 -5.87
N GLY A 51 -9.16 -65.33 -6.01
CA GLY A 51 -9.73 -64.02 -6.27
C GLY A 51 -9.50 -63.12 -5.06
N MET A 52 -8.42 -62.36 -5.04
CA MET A 52 -8.34 -61.17 -4.19
C MET A 52 -9.26 -60.11 -4.81
N ALA A 53 -10.50 -60.06 -4.33
CA ALA A 53 -11.32 -58.88 -4.47
C ALA A 53 -10.62 -57.76 -3.68
N SER A 54 -9.92 -56.87 -4.39
CA SER A 54 -9.43 -55.63 -3.80
C SER A 54 -10.65 -54.80 -3.40
N VAL A 55 -11.05 -54.93 -2.13
CA VAL A 55 -12.00 -54.03 -1.51
C VAL A 55 -11.28 -52.70 -1.38
N PHE A 56 -11.51 -51.79 -2.34
CA PHE A 56 -11.19 -50.38 -2.12
C PHE A 56 -12.09 -49.93 -0.97
N ALA A 57 -11.52 -49.82 0.23
CA ALA A 57 -12.19 -49.17 1.33
C ALA A 57 -12.47 -47.72 0.89
N VAL A 58 -13.73 -47.42 0.61
CA VAL A 58 -14.20 -46.04 0.52
C VAL A 58 -13.92 -45.43 1.88
N GLN A 59 -12.95 -44.52 1.96
CA GLN A 59 -12.75 -43.76 3.18
C GLN A 59 -14.02 -42.96 3.45
N PRO A 60 -14.51 -42.92 4.71
CA PRO A 60 -15.64 -42.06 5.04
C PRO A 60 -15.28 -40.62 4.66
N ALA A 61 -16.23 -39.93 4.04
CA ALA A 61 -16.09 -38.51 3.72
C ALA A 61 -15.71 -37.76 5.01
N ASP A 62 -14.74 -36.85 4.88
CA ASP A 62 -14.21 -36.04 5.97
C ASP A 62 -15.35 -35.43 6.81
N ASP A 63 -15.20 -35.46 8.14
CA ASP A 63 -16.17 -34.88 9.08
C ASP A 63 -16.46 -33.41 8.74
N GLU A 64 -17.69 -33.09 8.34
CA GLU A 64 -18.12 -31.70 8.12
C GLU A 64 -18.06 -30.91 9.44
N LEU A 65 -17.45 -29.73 9.42
CA LEU A 65 -17.38 -28.83 10.58
C LEU A 65 -18.81 -28.33 10.92
N PRO A 66 -19.41 -28.76 12.04
CA PRO A 66 -20.85 -28.62 12.26
C PRO A 66 -21.34 -27.17 12.42
N ASP A 67 -20.43 -26.22 12.71
CA ASP A 67 -20.76 -24.83 13.05
C ASP A 67 -19.80 -23.80 12.42
N ALA A 68 -19.32 -24.04 11.20
CA ALA A 68 -18.39 -23.12 10.54
C ALA A 68 -19.04 -21.75 10.28
N LYS A 69 -18.49 -20.69 10.88
CA LYS A 69 -18.88 -19.30 10.59
C LYS A 69 -18.34 -18.87 9.22
N PRO A 70 -19.05 -18.00 8.47
CA PRO A 70 -18.52 -17.43 7.24
C PRO A 70 -17.20 -16.70 7.50
N VAL A 71 -16.19 -16.96 6.67
CA VAL A 71 -14.94 -16.22 6.70
C VAL A 71 -15.22 -14.81 6.18
N PRO A 72 -14.89 -13.74 6.94
CA PRO A 72 -15.07 -12.37 6.47
C PRO A 72 -14.30 -12.12 5.17
N ALA A 73 -14.92 -11.44 4.21
CA ALA A 73 -14.28 -11.22 2.91
C ALA A 73 -13.24 -10.09 2.96
N VAL A 74 -13.36 -9.12 3.87
CA VAL A 74 -12.34 -8.11 4.12
C VAL A 74 -11.78 -8.33 5.52
N GLN A 75 -10.46 -8.44 5.63
CA GLN A 75 -9.79 -8.76 6.90
C GLN A 75 -8.57 -7.88 7.14
N VAL A 76 -8.20 -7.69 8.41
CA VAL A 76 -6.89 -7.17 8.80
C VAL A 76 -6.09 -8.29 9.48
N VAL A 77 -5.04 -8.76 8.81
CA VAL A 77 -4.19 -9.85 9.29
C VAL A 77 -2.90 -9.27 9.88
N PRO A 78 -2.65 -9.38 11.20
CA PRO A 78 -1.39 -9.00 11.81
C PRO A 78 -0.24 -9.86 11.29
N LEU A 79 0.92 -9.25 11.07
CA LEU A 79 2.13 -9.87 10.53
C LEU A 79 3.34 -9.59 11.43
N PRO A 80 4.43 -10.37 11.30
CA PRO A 80 5.70 -10.07 11.97
C PRO A 80 6.22 -8.65 11.67
N TYR A 81 7.13 -8.17 12.54
CA TYR A 81 7.76 -6.85 12.42
C TYR A 81 6.75 -5.69 12.47
N ASP A 82 5.72 -5.82 13.31
CA ASP A 82 4.73 -4.77 13.57
C ASP A 82 4.09 -4.27 12.25
N GLN A 83 3.51 -5.22 11.52
CA GLN A 83 2.81 -5.00 10.27
C GLN A 83 1.38 -5.52 10.36
N ALA A 84 0.47 -4.94 9.58
CA ALA A 84 -0.89 -5.44 9.41
C ALA A 84 -1.30 -5.37 7.95
N SER A 85 -1.70 -6.50 7.39
CA SER A 85 -2.12 -6.66 6.00
C SER A 85 -3.64 -6.56 5.90
N PHE A 86 -4.15 -5.56 5.19
CA PHE A 86 -5.57 -5.51 4.85
C PHE A 86 -5.79 -6.30 3.58
N GLN A 87 -6.69 -7.27 3.65
CA GLN A 87 -6.89 -8.27 2.60
C GLN A 87 -8.34 -8.32 2.16
N PHE A 88 -8.56 -8.61 0.88
CA PHE A 88 -9.84 -9.03 0.34
C PHE A 88 -9.72 -10.49 -0.11
N ARG A 89 -10.50 -11.39 0.49
CA ARG A 89 -10.51 -12.84 0.22
C ARG A 89 -9.11 -13.44 0.22
N GLY A 90 -8.30 -13.08 1.22
CA GLY A 90 -6.91 -13.54 1.38
C GLY A 90 -5.88 -12.84 0.48
N VAL A 91 -6.28 -11.88 -0.36
CA VAL A 91 -5.37 -11.12 -1.23
C VAL A 91 -5.09 -9.74 -0.62
N GLU A 92 -3.83 -9.45 -0.34
CA GLU A 92 -3.40 -8.15 0.20
C GLU A 92 -3.75 -6.99 -0.74
N LEU A 93 -4.43 -5.97 -0.18
CA LEU A 93 -4.76 -4.69 -0.81
C LEU A 93 -3.77 -3.62 -0.37
N ILE A 94 -3.64 -3.44 0.95
CA ILE A 94 -2.70 -2.50 1.56
C ILE A 94 -2.01 -3.14 2.76
N ARG A 95 -0.89 -2.57 3.18
CA ARG A 95 -0.23 -2.96 4.43
C ARG A 95 0.18 -1.75 5.26
N VAL A 96 -0.15 -1.77 6.54
CA VAL A 96 0.29 -0.79 7.53
C VAL A 96 1.58 -1.28 8.18
N HIS A 97 2.58 -0.41 8.26
CA HIS A 97 3.84 -0.63 8.96
C HIS A 97 3.88 0.30 10.16
N PHE A 98 4.09 -0.25 11.36
CA PHE A 98 4.01 0.51 12.61
C PHE A 98 5.08 0.11 13.65
N GLY A 99 6.16 -0.53 13.19
CA GLY A 99 7.28 -0.93 14.05
C GLY A 99 7.96 0.23 14.77
N ALA A 100 8.40 -0.02 15.99
CA ALA A 100 8.98 0.99 16.88
C ALA A 100 10.27 1.61 16.36
N ASP A 101 11.02 0.89 15.50
CA ASP A 101 12.25 1.39 14.87
C ASP A 101 11.98 2.37 13.72
N LEU A 102 10.74 2.47 13.25
CA LEU A 102 10.35 3.40 12.19
C LEU A 102 10.28 4.83 12.70
N LYS A 103 10.47 5.79 11.79
CA LYS A 103 10.26 7.22 12.08
C LYS A 103 8.82 7.55 12.40
N ARG A 104 7.90 6.87 11.71
CA ARG A 104 6.45 7.04 11.75
C ARG A 104 5.75 5.85 11.08
N PRO A 105 4.49 5.55 11.44
CA PRO A 105 3.69 4.58 10.71
C PRO A 105 3.35 5.04 9.30
N PHE A 106 3.28 4.10 8.36
CA PHE A 106 2.91 4.36 6.97
C PHE A 106 2.18 3.17 6.34
N VAL A 107 1.53 3.40 5.19
CA VAL A 107 0.87 2.37 4.40
C VAL A 107 1.66 2.10 3.12
N PHE A 108 2.17 0.88 2.95
CA PHE A 108 2.87 0.43 1.74
C PHE A 108 2.92 -1.11 1.68
N PRO A 109 2.64 -1.76 0.53
CA PRO A 109 2.18 -1.17 -0.72
C PRO A 109 0.72 -0.70 -0.63
N VAL A 110 0.28 0.08 -1.61
CA VAL A 110 -1.14 0.28 -1.94
C VAL A 110 -1.36 -0.32 -3.32
N ARG A 111 -2.03 -1.48 -3.41
CA ARG A 111 -2.05 -2.30 -4.63
C ARG A 111 -3.26 -1.98 -5.50
N GLY A 112 -3.03 -1.76 -6.79
CA GLY A 112 -4.09 -1.71 -7.80
C GLY A 112 -4.47 -3.10 -8.29
N SER A 113 -5.54 -3.20 -9.08
CA SER A 113 -6.07 -4.49 -9.55
C SER A 113 -5.08 -5.29 -10.42
N ALA A 114 -4.14 -4.61 -11.09
CA ALA A 114 -3.04 -5.21 -11.82
C ALA A 114 -1.95 -5.84 -10.91
N GLY A 115 -2.15 -5.86 -9.58
CA GLY A 115 -1.26 -6.47 -8.60
C GLY A 115 -0.01 -5.65 -8.25
N ARG A 116 0.20 -4.52 -8.94
CA ARG A 116 1.31 -3.58 -8.74
C ARG A 116 0.96 -2.51 -7.70
N SER A 117 1.98 -2.02 -6.98
CA SER A 117 1.82 -0.90 -6.05
C SER A 117 1.63 0.42 -6.81
N LEU A 118 0.60 1.18 -6.47
CA LEU A 118 0.31 2.50 -7.01
C LEU A 118 1.09 3.62 -6.30
N THR A 119 1.73 3.28 -5.19
CA THR A 119 2.62 4.16 -4.42
C THR A 119 4.03 3.60 -4.34
N ARG A 120 4.99 4.42 -3.92
CA ARG A 120 6.39 4.03 -3.73
C ARG A 120 7.02 4.65 -2.49
N MET A 121 8.16 4.09 -2.08
CA MET A 121 9.04 4.69 -1.08
C MET A 121 10.03 5.65 -1.73
N GLY A 122 10.27 6.80 -1.09
CA GLY A 122 11.20 7.84 -1.51
C GLY A 122 10.77 8.62 -2.75
N HIS A 123 11.51 9.67 -3.09
CA HIS A 123 11.36 10.43 -4.35
C HIS A 123 12.02 9.71 -5.54
N PRO A 124 11.47 9.76 -6.77
CA PRO A 124 11.97 8.98 -7.92
C PRO A 124 13.38 9.36 -8.37
N HIS A 125 13.78 10.62 -8.17
CA HIS A 125 15.07 11.17 -8.63
C HIS A 125 15.94 11.70 -7.50
N ASP A 126 15.46 11.62 -6.25
CA ASP A 126 16.20 12.12 -5.08
C ASP A 126 15.82 11.32 -3.83
N PRO A 127 16.14 10.01 -3.82
CA PRO A 127 15.74 9.13 -2.73
C PRO A 127 16.44 9.43 -1.41
N VAL A 128 17.50 10.25 -1.41
CA VAL A 128 18.29 10.55 -0.21
C VAL A 128 17.70 11.75 0.53
N SER A 129 17.57 12.91 -0.12
CA SER A 129 17.08 14.11 0.58
C SER A 129 15.56 14.05 0.86
N HIS A 130 14.85 13.27 0.05
CA HIS A 130 13.42 12.99 0.20
C HIS A 130 13.13 11.53 0.60
N SER A 131 14.02 10.96 1.41
CA SER A 131 13.87 9.62 2.00
C SER A 131 12.62 9.49 2.86
N HIS A 132 12.18 10.60 3.47
CA HIS A 132 10.98 10.71 4.30
C HIS A 132 9.65 10.50 3.56
N HIS A 133 9.67 10.33 2.23
CA HIS A 133 8.46 10.03 1.45
C HIS A 133 8.03 8.57 1.60
N ASN A 134 7.22 8.29 2.62
CA ASN A 134 6.84 6.94 3.01
C ASN A 134 5.49 6.50 2.42
N SER A 135 5.37 6.43 1.09
CA SER A 135 4.13 6.00 0.42
C SER A 135 2.90 6.81 0.85
N VAL A 136 2.08 6.33 1.79
CA VAL A 136 0.99 7.09 2.42
C VAL A 136 1.27 7.19 3.91
N TRP A 137 1.35 8.40 4.46
CA TRP A 137 1.65 8.62 5.88
C TRP A 137 1.03 9.91 6.41
N LEU A 138 0.87 9.95 7.73
CA LEU A 138 0.48 11.15 8.46
C LEU A 138 1.68 11.71 9.23
N SER A 139 1.91 13.02 9.12
CA SER A 139 3.02 13.75 9.74
C SER A 139 2.80 15.26 9.64
N HIS A 140 3.54 16.05 10.41
CA HIS A 140 3.52 17.51 10.30
C HIS A 140 4.92 18.10 10.39
N GLN A 141 5.23 19.12 9.59
CA GLN A 141 6.58 19.70 9.57
C GLN A 141 6.89 20.57 10.79
N ASN A 142 5.89 21.12 11.47
CA ASN A 142 6.16 21.96 12.63
C ASN A 142 5.06 21.85 13.70
N VAL A 143 5.36 21.17 14.79
CA VAL A 143 4.51 21.11 15.99
C VAL A 143 5.28 21.75 17.13
N GLU A 144 4.98 23.01 17.44
CA GLU A 144 5.67 23.82 18.46
C GLU A 144 7.21 23.81 18.34
N GLY A 145 7.71 23.97 17.12
CA GLY A 145 9.14 23.95 16.79
C GLY A 145 9.72 22.55 16.54
N VAL A 146 8.95 21.48 16.73
CA VAL A 146 9.40 20.10 16.45
C VAL A 146 8.97 19.66 15.06
N ASN A 147 9.96 19.22 14.28
CA ASN A 147 9.74 18.78 12.92
C ASN A 147 9.52 17.27 12.84
N PHE A 148 8.28 16.83 12.62
CA PHE A 148 8.01 15.40 12.44
C PHE A 148 8.10 14.95 10.99
N TRP A 149 8.28 15.86 10.02
CA TRP A 149 8.20 15.61 8.57
C TRP A 149 9.50 15.12 7.95
N GLU A 150 10.57 15.91 7.99
CA GLU A 150 11.87 15.46 7.49
C GLU A 150 12.52 14.49 8.48
N ASP A 151 13.39 13.60 7.98
CA ASP A 151 14.04 12.56 8.79
C ASP A 151 15.26 12.96 9.63
N PRO A 152 15.94 14.11 9.46
CA PRO A 152 16.99 14.52 10.40
C PRO A 152 16.46 14.58 11.85
N GLY A 153 17.21 14.03 12.80
CA GLY A 153 16.90 14.08 14.23
C GLY A 153 16.35 12.79 14.86
N THR A 154 15.94 12.87 16.12
CA THR A 154 15.52 11.73 16.97
C THR A 154 14.04 11.72 17.32
N GLN A 155 13.30 12.78 17.00
CA GLN A 155 11.83 12.83 17.10
C GLN A 155 11.17 11.71 16.27
N ARG A 156 10.02 11.23 16.74
CA ARG A 156 9.33 10.04 16.21
C ARG A 156 7.82 10.14 16.39
N ILE A 157 7.08 9.51 15.47
CA ILE A 157 5.67 9.17 15.66
C ILE A 157 5.64 7.65 15.89
N VAL A 158 5.22 7.19 17.07
CA VAL A 158 5.40 5.79 17.49
C VAL A 158 4.04 5.17 17.78
N CYS A 159 3.74 4.03 17.16
CA CYS A 159 2.60 3.22 17.56
C CYS A 159 2.89 2.57 18.91
N ARG A 160 2.08 2.89 19.91
CA ARG A 160 2.20 2.33 21.26
C ARG A 160 1.47 1.00 21.38
N LYS A 161 0.30 0.92 20.78
CA LYS A 161 -0.61 -0.21 20.94
C LYS A 161 -1.60 -0.27 19.78
N ILE A 162 -1.83 -1.48 19.27
CA ILE A 162 -3.03 -1.77 18.49
C ILE A 162 -4.13 -2.16 19.46
N THR A 163 -5.24 -1.43 19.45
CA THR A 163 -6.35 -1.62 20.39
C THR A 163 -7.45 -2.48 19.81
N ARG A 164 -7.62 -2.48 18.48
CA ARG A 164 -8.68 -3.22 17.81
C ARG A 164 -8.31 -3.60 16.38
N PHE A 165 -8.75 -4.79 15.98
CA PHE A 165 -8.90 -5.21 14.59
C PHE A 165 -10.37 -5.61 14.39
N ASP A 166 -10.97 -5.15 13.30
CA ASP A 166 -12.31 -5.55 12.88
C ASP A 166 -12.23 -6.13 11.47
N ASP A 167 -12.81 -7.31 11.30
CA ASP A 167 -13.01 -7.96 10.01
C ASP A 167 -14.49 -7.91 9.63
N GLY A 168 -14.80 -7.93 8.33
CA GLY A 168 -16.19 -7.78 7.87
C GLY A 168 -16.43 -8.27 6.45
N ALA A 169 -17.70 -8.20 6.02
CA ALA A 169 -18.12 -8.64 4.69
C ALA A 169 -17.59 -7.70 3.59
N ASP A 170 -17.57 -6.40 3.86
CA ASP A 170 -17.19 -5.34 2.90
C ASP A 170 -16.20 -4.32 3.50
N ARG A 171 -15.91 -4.39 4.80
CA ARG A 171 -15.01 -3.48 5.51
C ARG A 171 -14.17 -4.21 6.55
N ALA A 172 -12.91 -3.80 6.67
CA ALA A 172 -12.05 -4.14 7.80
C ALA A 172 -11.35 -2.90 8.34
N ALA A 173 -11.00 -2.88 9.63
CA ALA A 173 -10.39 -1.74 10.29
C ALA A 173 -9.33 -2.13 11.34
N MET A 174 -8.37 -1.23 11.55
CA MET A 174 -7.38 -1.28 12.62
C MET A 174 -7.42 0.03 13.40
N VAL A 175 -7.44 -0.06 14.73
CA VAL A 175 -7.37 1.11 15.62
C VAL A 175 -6.05 1.06 16.41
N ALA A 176 -5.31 2.15 16.39
CA ALA A 176 -4.01 2.28 17.05
C ALA A 176 -3.94 3.50 17.96
N GLU A 177 -3.29 3.35 19.10
CA GLU A 177 -2.81 4.44 19.95
C GLU A 177 -1.38 4.78 19.53
N ILE A 178 -1.13 6.03 19.20
CA ILE A 178 0.12 6.57 18.64
C ILE A 178 0.58 7.75 19.49
N GLN A 179 1.89 7.94 19.64
CA GLN A 179 2.48 9.09 20.32
C GLN A 179 3.47 9.84 19.43
N TRP A 180 3.43 11.16 19.49
CA TRP A 180 4.40 12.02 18.82
C TRP A 180 5.42 12.49 19.85
N LEU A 181 6.65 11.99 19.74
CA LEU A 181 7.73 12.21 20.69
C LEU A 181 8.72 13.23 20.13
N ASN A 182 9.10 14.23 20.93
CA ASN A 182 10.19 15.14 20.57
C ASN A 182 11.55 14.42 20.57
N SER A 183 12.63 15.16 20.28
CA SER A 183 13.99 14.61 20.23
C SER A 183 14.53 14.06 21.55
N GLU A 184 13.92 14.43 22.68
CA GLU A 184 14.24 13.96 24.04
C GLU A 184 13.41 12.74 24.44
N GLY A 185 12.47 12.30 23.60
CA GLY A 185 11.53 11.22 23.90
C GLY A 185 10.30 11.66 24.70
N THR A 186 10.12 12.97 24.92
CA THR A 186 8.96 13.53 25.62
C THR A 186 7.75 13.55 24.69
N PRO A 187 6.60 12.99 25.09
CA PRO A 187 5.38 13.02 24.28
C PRO A 187 4.80 14.43 24.19
N LEU A 188 4.42 14.84 22.98
CA LEU A 188 3.75 16.12 22.70
C LEU A 188 2.27 15.93 22.34
N ILE A 189 1.96 14.82 21.66
CA ILE A 189 0.62 14.47 21.18
C ILE A 189 0.37 13.00 21.45
N ASP A 190 -0.80 12.71 22.01
CA ASP A 190 -1.43 11.39 21.98
C ASP A 190 -2.44 11.36 20.82
N GLU A 191 -2.32 10.37 19.95
CA GLU A 191 -3.13 10.18 18.76
C GLU A 191 -3.87 8.84 18.83
N VAL A 192 -5.17 8.85 18.53
CA VAL A 192 -5.91 7.64 18.18
C VAL A 192 -6.14 7.65 16.68
N ARG A 193 -5.66 6.62 15.99
CA ARG A 193 -5.76 6.47 14.53
C ARG A 193 -6.56 5.23 14.16
N THR A 194 -7.57 5.41 13.32
CA THR A 194 -8.28 4.32 12.64
C THR A 194 -7.86 4.28 11.18
N ILE A 195 -7.43 3.11 10.70
CA ILE A 195 -7.24 2.85 9.28
C ILE A 195 -8.25 1.78 8.88
N ALA A 196 -9.04 2.02 7.84
CA ALA A 196 -10.00 1.05 7.34
C ALA A 196 -9.87 0.86 5.83
N VAL A 197 -10.25 -0.32 5.36
CA VAL A 197 -10.46 -0.62 3.94
C VAL A 197 -11.90 -1.02 3.75
N ARG A 198 -12.56 -0.42 2.76
CA ARG A 198 -13.88 -0.83 2.28
C ARG A 198 -13.82 -1.22 0.81
N VAL A 199 -14.43 -2.36 0.50
CA VAL A 199 -14.63 -2.88 -0.86
C VAL A 199 -16.12 -2.88 -1.13
N ASP A 200 -16.56 -2.13 -2.14
CA ASP A 200 -17.97 -2.19 -2.59
C ASP A 200 -18.28 -3.60 -3.13
N PRO A 201 -19.31 -4.30 -2.63
CA PRO A 201 -19.69 -5.63 -3.12
C PRO A 201 -19.93 -5.72 -4.63
N GLU A 202 -20.33 -4.62 -5.26
CA GLU A 202 -20.60 -4.54 -6.70
C GLU A 202 -19.36 -4.19 -7.53
N THR A 203 -18.22 -3.91 -6.89
CA THR A 203 -16.99 -3.60 -7.60
C THR A 203 -16.48 -4.85 -8.34
N PRO A 204 -16.16 -4.76 -9.64
CA PRO A 204 -15.60 -5.91 -10.34
C PRO A 204 -14.26 -6.32 -9.73
N ILE A 205 -13.95 -7.61 -9.78
CA ILE A 205 -12.68 -8.16 -9.29
C ILE A 205 -11.81 -8.50 -10.51
N ALA A 206 -10.52 -8.16 -10.46
CA ALA A 206 -9.59 -8.60 -11.49
C ALA A 206 -9.31 -10.10 -11.37
N GLU A 207 -9.72 -10.88 -12.36
CA GLU A 207 -9.60 -12.35 -12.36
C GLU A 207 -8.15 -12.82 -12.18
N SER A 208 -7.17 -12.09 -12.73
CA SER A 208 -5.76 -12.46 -12.69
C SER A 208 -5.11 -12.33 -11.32
N THR A 209 -5.64 -11.48 -10.44
CA THR A 209 -5.02 -11.14 -9.15
C THR A 209 -5.93 -11.35 -7.96
N GLY A 210 -7.25 -11.43 -8.16
CA GLY A 210 -8.26 -11.43 -7.10
C GLY A 210 -8.45 -10.07 -6.42
N ILE A 211 -7.80 -9.00 -6.91
CA ILE A 211 -7.90 -7.66 -6.32
C ILE A 211 -9.13 -6.93 -6.90
N PRO A 212 -9.95 -6.25 -6.06
CA PRO A 212 -11.02 -5.36 -6.49
C PRO A 212 -10.52 -4.25 -7.43
N ARG A 213 -11.29 -3.92 -8.47
CA ARG A 213 -10.96 -2.82 -9.41
C ARG A 213 -11.08 -1.44 -8.79
N ALA A 214 -11.79 -1.32 -7.67
CA ALA A 214 -11.78 -0.14 -6.83
C ALA A 214 -12.05 -0.51 -5.38
N TYR A 215 -11.43 0.23 -4.46
CA TYR A 215 -11.68 0.16 -3.02
C TYR A 215 -11.32 1.49 -2.35
N LEU A 216 -11.84 1.75 -1.16
CA LEU A 216 -11.54 2.95 -0.38
C LEU A 216 -10.70 2.59 0.84
N VAL A 217 -9.60 3.32 1.04
CA VAL A 217 -8.89 3.36 2.32
C VAL A 217 -9.32 4.63 3.06
N THR A 218 -9.75 4.53 4.32
CA THR A 218 -9.95 5.70 5.18
C THR A 218 -8.89 5.75 6.26
N ILE A 219 -8.43 6.97 6.58
CA ILE A 219 -7.54 7.25 7.70
C ILE A 219 -8.18 8.36 8.52
N GLU A 220 -8.59 8.01 9.72
CA GLU A 220 -9.15 8.93 10.71
C GLU A 220 -8.14 9.08 11.84
N SER A 221 -7.92 10.30 12.31
CA SER A 221 -7.00 10.55 13.41
C SER A 221 -7.50 11.67 14.31
N THR A 222 -7.46 11.42 15.62
CA THR A 222 -7.76 12.40 16.65
C THR A 222 -6.51 12.65 17.47
N PHE A 223 -6.07 13.91 17.50
CA PHE A 223 -4.87 14.39 18.18
C PHE A 223 -5.24 15.14 19.45
N THR A 224 -4.66 14.71 20.56
CA THR A 224 -4.79 15.34 21.88
C THR A 224 -3.42 15.73 22.43
N PRO A 225 -3.28 16.87 23.13
CA PRO A 225 -2.00 17.23 23.75
C PRO A 225 -1.63 16.21 24.84
N ALA A 226 -0.36 15.78 24.86
CA ALA A 226 0.17 14.90 25.90
C ALA A 226 0.79 15.73 27.02
N GLY A 227 0.33 15.56 28.27
CA GLY A 227 0.96 16.16 29.46
C GLY A 227 0.92 17.70 29.55
N LYS A 228 0.09 18.38 28.75
CA LYS A 228 -0.01 19.85 28.69
C LYS A 228 -1.42 20.30 28.25
N PRO A 229 -1.83 21.57 28.47
CA PRO A 229 -3.21 22.01 28.19
C PRO A 229 -3.54 22.12 26.68
N SER A 230 -2.54 22.32 25.83
CA SER A 230 -2.73 22.45 24.38
C SER A 230 -1.48 22.10 23.59
N VAL A 231 -1.66 21.80 22.30
CA VAL A 231 -0.59 21.67 21.32
C VAL A 231 -0.96 22.41 20.04
N VAL A 232 0.01 23.06 19.40
CA VAL A 232 -0.19 23.81 18.15
C VAL A 232 0.55 23.13 16.99
N PHE A 233 -0.20 22.87 15.91
CA PHE A 233 0.33 22.56 14.59
C PHE A 233 0.50 23.89 13.85
N ASP A 234 1.75 24.32 13.67
CA ASP A 234 2.07 25.63 13.10
C ASP A 234 1.79 25.72 11.60
N THR A 235 1.77 26.94 11.06
CA THR A 235 1.54 27.17 9.63
C THR A 235 2.63 26.54 8.76
N THR A 236 2.26 25.63 7.86
CA THR A 236 3.15 25.00 6.88
C THR A 236 2.36 24.37 5.73
N PRO A 237 2.92 24.28 4.52
CA PRO A 237 2.34 23.47 3.44
C PRO A 237 2.56 21.95 3.62
N PHE A 238 3.22 21.49 4.69
CA PHE A 238 3.62 20.08 4.85
C PHE A 238 2.91 19.42 6.04
N GLY A 239 1.81 18.73 5.75
CA GLY A 239 0.99 17.97 6.70
C GLY A 239 -0.50 18.30 6.62
N LEU A 240 -1.40 17.39 7.01
CA LEU A 240 -1.10 16.16 7.77
C LEU A 240 -0.85 14.91 6.94
N ILE A 241 -1.48 14.74 5.77
CA ILE A 241 -1.35 13.52 4.96
C ILE A 241 -0.49 13.75 3.71
N GLY A 242 0.42 12.80 3.44
CA GLY A 242 1.21 12.73 2.22
C GLY A 242 0.99 11.43 1.46
N VAL A 243 1.00 11.51 0.12
CA VAL A 243 0.91 10.37 -0.79
C VAL A 243 2.00 10.49 -1.87
N ARG A 244 2.84 9.47 -1.97
CA ARG A 244 3.91 9.34 -2.96
C ARG A 244 3.55 8.26 -3.97
N MET A 245 3.08 8.70 -5.14
CA MET A 245 2.67 7.83 -6.23
C MET A 245 3.85 7.09 -6.85
N ALA A 246 3.56 5.93 -7.45
CA ALA A 246 4.49 5.22 -8.30
C ALA A 246 4.99 6.13 -9.43
N LYS A 247 6.26 6.00 -9.79
CA LYS A 247 6.93 6.87 -10.77
C LYS A 247 6.18 6.89 -12.12
N THR A 248 5.66 5.75 -12.55
CA THR A 248 4.92 5.59 -13.81
C THR A 248 3.54 6.28 -13.82
N ILE A 249 3.02 6.66 -12.66
CA ILE A 249 1.78 7.46 -12.55
C ILE A 249 2.09 8.96 -12.58
N GLY A 250 3.31 9.37 -12.20
CA GLY A 250 3.73 10.77 -12.24
C GLY A 250 3.60 11.38 -13.64
N VAL A 251 3.22 12.67 -13.69
CA VAL A 251 3.07 13.42 -14.96
C VAL A 251 4.39 13.47 -15.71
N ASN A 252 5.49 13.79 -15.01
CA ASN A 252 6.80 14.00 -15.66
C ASN A 252 7.42 12.70 -16.18
N ASP A 253 7.29 11.61 -15.41
CA ASP A 253 8.01 10.37 -15.70
C ASP A 253 7.18 9.35 -16.47
N GLY A 254 5.88 9.27 -16.21
CA GLY A 254 5.00 8.26 -16.79
C GLY A 254 3.91 8.83 -17.69
N GLY A 255 3.87 10.15 -17.89
CA GLY A 255 2.85 10.80 -18.71
C GLY A 255 1.45 10.74 -18.08
N GLY A 256 1.36 10.50 -16.78
CA GLY A 256 0.09 10.49 -16.06
C GLY A 256 -0.53 11.89 -15.93
N ARG A 257 -1.58 11.98 -15.10
CA ARG A 257 -2.39 13.20 -14.96
C ARG A 257 -2.68 13.50 -13.50
N ILE A 258 -2.69 14.79 -13.18
CA ILE A 258 -3.31 15.34 -11.96
C ILE A 258 -4.64 16.01 -12.33
N LEU A 259 -5.71 15.70 -11.61
CA LEU A 259 -7.01 16.37 -11.72
C LEU A 259 -7.53 16.72 -10.33
N ASN A 260 -8.11 17.90 -10.13
CA ASN A 260 -8.80 18.22 -8.88
C ASN A 260 -10.33 18.38 -9.07
N SER A 261 -11.04 18.49 -7.95
CA SER A 261 -12.51 18.66 -7.93
C SER A 261 -13.03 19.88 -8.70
N GLU A 262 -12.20 20.91 -8.85
CA GLU A 262 -12.51 22.15 -9.58
C GLU A 262 -12.19 22.05 -11.07
N GLY A 263 -11.75 20.88 -11.55
CA GLY A 263 -11.42 20.63 -12.95
C GLY A 263 -10.04 21.12 -13.39
N ALA A 264 -9.23 21.66 -12.46
CA ALA A 264 -7.87 22.08 -12.73
C ALA A 264 -6.95 20.86 -12.95
N ARG A 265 -5.92 21.04 -13.79
CA ARG A 265 -5.05 19.95 -14.26
C ARG A 265 -3.57 20.24 -14.08
N ASN A 266 -2.85 19.22 -13.63
CA ASN A 266 -1.40 19.22 -13.44
C ASN A 266 -0.91 20.29 -12.44
N GLU A 267 0.37 20.24 -12.09
CA GLU A 267 0.92 20.99 -10.96
C GLU A 267 0.61 22.49 -11.01
N ARG A 268 0.88 23.15 -12.14
CA ARG A 268 0.67 24.60 -12.28
C ARG A 268 -0.74 25.06 -11.91
N ALA A 269 -1.76 24.27 -12.23
CA ALA A 269 -3.15 24.67 -12.00
C ALA A 269 -3.70 24.22 -10.65
N VAL A 270 -3.11 23.19 -10.03
CA VAL A 270 -3.61 22.55 -8.79
C VAL A 270 -2.79 22.93 -7.55
N PHE A 271 -1.51 23.27 -7.70
CA PHE A 271 -0.60 23.52 -6.58
C PHE A 271 -1.11 24.58 -5.61
N ARG A 272 -1.27 24.16 -4.34
CA ARG A 272 -1.75 24.95 -3.20
C ARG A 272 -3.11 25.62 -3.43
N LYS A 273 -4.00 24.93 -4.14
CA LYS A 273 -5.39 25.36 -4.29
C LYS A 273 -6.34 24.46 -3.50
N PRO A 274 -7.39 25.02 -2.89
CA PRO A 274 -8.42 24.23 -2.22
C PRO A 274 -9.17 23.35 -3.22
N ALA A 275 -9.43 22.10 -2.82
CA ALA A 275 -10.22 21.14 -3.57
C ALA A 275 -10.82 20.11 -2.62
N ARG A 276 -11.94 19.48 -2.99
CA ARG A 276 -12.52 18.36 -2.22
C ARG A 276 -11.69 17.09 -2.36
N TRP A 277 -11.04 16.95 -3.52
CA TRP A 277 -10.18 15.83 -3.85
C TRP A 277 -9.17 16.20 -4.93
N VAL A 278 -8.06 15.44 -4.96
CA VAL A 278 -7.08 15.42 -6.05
C VAL A 278 -6.82 13.98 -6.48
N ASP A 279 -6.86 13.74 -7.78
CA ASP A 279 -6.64 12.47 -8.46
C ASP A 279 -5.27 12.46 -9.15
N TYR A 280 -4.53 11.38 -8.94
CA TYR A 280 -3.38 10.99 -9.75
C TYR A 280 -3.68 9.67 -10.45
N ALA A 281 -3.71 9.68 -11.77
CA ALA A 281 -3.95 8.50 -12.59
C ALA A 281 -2.98 8.42 -13.77
N GLY A 282 -2.52 7.22 -14.10
CA GLY A 282 -1.55 6.99 -15.17
C GLY A 282 -1.31 5.51 -15.42
N TYR A 283 -0.32 5.20 -16.24
CA TYR A 283 0.04 3.82 -16.54
C TYR A 283 0.74 3.16 -15.35
N ILE A 284 0.36 1.91 -15.07
CA ILE A 284 1.03 1.05 -14.09
C ILE A 284 1.60 -0.21 -14.75
N GLY A 285 1.22 -0.51 -15.99
CA GLY A 285 1.80 -1.52 -16.87
C GLY A 285 1.80 -1.04 -18.32
N ASP A 286 1.98 -1.96 -19.27
CA ASP A 286 2.09 -1.64 -20.70
C ASP A 286 0.75 -1.14 -21.27
N SER A 287 -0.36 -1.56 -20.67
CA SER A 287 -1.71 -1.16 -21.10
C SER A 287 -2.63 -0.79 -19.93
N GLU A 288 -2.26 -1.17 -18.71
CA GLU A 288 -3.03 -0.97 -17.51
C GLU A 288 -2.84 0.45 -16.99
N THR A 289 -3.96 1.13 -16.75
CA THR A 289 -3.99 2.42 -16.07
C THR A 289 -4.69 2.27 -14.73
N ALA A 290 -4.23 3.01 -13.74
CA ALA A 290 -4.79 3.04 -12.39
C ALA A 290 -4.39 4.34 -11.69
N GLY A 291 -5.01 4.61 -10.55
CA GLY A 291 -4.76 5.82 -9.79
C GLY A 291 -5.23 5.75 -8.34
N ILE A 292 -4.93 6.84 -7.65
CA ILE A 292 -5.45 7.13 -6.31
C ILE A 292 -6.00 8.54 -6.34
N SER A 293 -7.25 8.68 -5.90
CA SER A 293 -7.83 9.97 -5.54
C SER A 293 -7.75 10.17 -4.03
N LEU A 294 -7.05 11.23 -3.59
CA LEU A 294 -6.97 11.65 -2.20
C LEU A 294 -8.11 12.63 -1.88
N PHE A 295 -8.90 12.30 -0.87
CA PHE A 295 -10.12 12.98 -0.47
C PHE A 295 -9.91 13.75 0.84
N ASP A 296 -10.35 15.01 0.84
CA ASP A 296 -10.55 15.79 2.06
C ASP A 296 -12.01 15.62 2.54
N HIS A 297 -12.24 15.64 3.84
CA HIS A 297 -13.57 15.41 4.41
C HIS A 297 -14.22 16.71 4.89
N PRO A 298 -15.54 16.93 4.72
CA PRO A 298 -16.23 18.14 5.18
C PRO A 298 -16.10 18.44 6.69
N ALA A 299 -15.84 17.42 7.51
CA ALA A 299 -15.60 17.57 8.94
C ALA A 299 -14.18 18.08 9.29
N ASN A 300 -13.25 18.10 8.33
CA ASN A 300 -11.89 18.56 8.60
C ASN A 300 -11.85 20.08 8.78
N PRO A 301 -11.02 20.61 9.70
CA PRO A 301 -10.89 22.05 9.89
C PRO A 301 -10.45 22.77 8.62
N GLY A 302 -11.23 23.76 8.20
CA GLY A 302 -10.90 24.57 7.02
C GLY A 302 -11.20 23.89 5.68
N PHE A 303 -12.00 22.82 5.67
CA PHE A 303 -12.46 22.19 4.44
C PHE A 303 -13.08 23.20 3.44
N PRO A 304 -12.84 23.04 2.12
CA PRO A 304 -11.83 22.16 1.54
C PRO A 304 -10.41 22.72 1.71
N SER A 305 -9.50 21.88 2.15
CA SER A 305 -8.10 22.22 2.37
C SER A 305 -7.33 22.39 1.05
N PRO A 306 -6.30 23.25 1.00
CA PRO A 306 -5.38 23.31 -0.14
C PRO A 306 -4.57 22.03 -0.33
N PHE A 307 -4.30 21.66 -1.59
CA PHE A 307 -3.45 20.50 -1.91
C PHE A 307 -2.07 20.92 -2.40
N HIS A 308 -1.00 20.36 -1.82
CA HIS A 308 0.35 20.47 -2.37
C HIS A 308 0.59 19.29 -3.32
N VAL A 309 0.71 19.59 -4.61
CA VAL A 309 0.99 18.60 -5.64
C VAL A 309 2.33 18.83 -6.34
N ARG A 310 2.93 17.77 -6.90
CA ARG A 310 4.04 17.87 -7.86
C ARG A 310 3.82 16.92 -9.03
N ASN A 311 4.26 17.34 -10.21
CA ASN A 311 4.23 16.50 -11.41
C ASN A 311 5.10 15.23 -11.29
N ASP A 312 5.97 15.12 -10.27
CA ASP A 312 6.78 13.93 -9.96
C ASP A 312 6.03 12.83 -9.16
N GLY A 313 4.72 12.97 -8.96
CA GLY A 313 3.92 11.98 -8.21
C GLY A 313 3.77 12.28 -6.72
N TRP A 314 3.86 13.56 -6.32
CA TRP A 314 3.60 14.01 -4.96
C TRP A 314 2.19 14.57 -4.81
N MET A 315 1.43 14.15 -3.81
CA MET A 315 0.28 14.93 -3.34
C MET A 315 0.15 14.88 -1.82
N GLY A 316 -0.38 15.96 -1.23
CA GLY A 316 -0.72 16.02 0.17
C GLY A 316 -1.74 17.12 0.44
N ILE A 317 -2.49 16.97 1.53
CA ILE A 317 -3.44 17.98 2.00
C ILE A 317 -2.71 18.88 2.99
N CYS A 318 -2.74 20.20 2.76
CA CYS A 318 -2.09 21.22 3.59
C CYS A 318 -3.08 21.80 4.61
N LEU A 319 -3.36 21.07 5.68
CA LEU A 319 -4.35 21.49 6.70
C LEU A 319 -4.01 22.87 7.31
N THR A 320 -2.72 23.16 7.46
CA THR A 320 -2.17 24.34 8.12
C THR A 320 -1.54 25.34 7.16
N LEU A 321 -1.91 25.33 5.86
CA LEU A 321 -1.25 26.21 4.87
C LEU A 321 -1.33 27.70 5.23
N ASP A 322 -2.53 28.15 5.60
CA ASP A 322 -2.84 29.57 5.80
C ASP A 322 -2.94 29.96 7.28
N ARG A 323 -3.17 28.97 8.16
CA ARG A 323 -3.37 29.18 9.59
C ARG A 323 -2.95 27.96 10.41
N PRO A 324 -2.46 28.15 11.65
CA PRO A 324 -2.16 27.05 12.54
C PRO A 324 -3.45 26.37 13.03
N GLN A 325 -3.34 25.13 13.49
CA GLN A 325 -4.40 24.40 14.19
C GLN A 325 -3.99 24.15 15.64
N LYS A 326 -4.91 24.40 16.57
CA LYS A 326 -4.69 24.17 18.00
C LYS A 326 -5.56 23.01 18.47
N ALA A 327 -4.96 22.03 19.13
CA ALA A 327 -5.67 20.97 19.83
C ALA A 327 -5.61 21.19 21.34
N THR A 328 -6.68 20.81 22.03
CA THR A 328 -6.78 20.77 23.51
C THR A 328 -7.47 19.47 23.92
N SER A 329 -7.39 19.07 25.19
CA SER A 329 -8.14 17.88 25.64
C SER A 329 -9.66 18.05 25.54
N ALA A 330 -10.18 19.28 25.64
CA ALA A 330 -11.61 19.58 25.52
C ALA A 330 -12.07 19.75 24.06
N SER A 331 -11.15 20.07 23.15
CA SER A 331 -11.38 20.21 21.71
C SER A 331 -10.17 19.62 20.97
N PRO A 332 -10.11 18.29 20.83
CA PRO A 332 -9.07 17.61 20.06
C PRO A 332 -9.08 18.05 18.59
N LEU A 333 -7.95 17.92 17.90
CA LEU A 333 -7.93 18.06 16.44
C LEU A 333 -8.29 16.72 15.83
N SER A 334 -9.37 16.65 15.05
CA SER A 334 -9.74 15.44 14.31
C SER A 334 -9.66 15.67 12.81
N VAL A 335 -9.16 14.69 12.08
CA VAL A 335 -9.11 14.69 10.61
C VAL A 335 -9.51 13.33 10.05
N ILE A 336 -10.12 13.35 8.86
CA ILE A 336 -10.58 12.19 8.11
C ILE A 336 -10.10 12.35 6.67
N TYR A 337 -9.36 11.36 6.16
CA TYR A 337 -8.89 11.34 4.77
C TYR A 337 -9.29 10.04 4.10
N GLY A 338 -9.65 10.13 2.81
CA GLY A 338 -9.97 8.98 1.98
C GLY A 338 -8.94 8.81 0.86
N LEU A 339 -8.56 7.58 0.56
CA LEU A 339 -7.77 7.22 -0.63
C LEU A 339 -8.60 6.24 -1.45
N TRP A 340 -9.26 6.75 -2.48
CA TRP A 340 -10.01 5.91 -3.40
C TRP A 340 -9.05 5.36 -4.44
N VAL A 341 -8.79 4.06 -4.34
CA VAL A 341 -7.97 3.31 -5.29
C VAL A 341 -8.88 2.87 -6.43
N HIS A 342 -8.45 3.08 -7.67
CA HIS A 342 -9.27 2.75 -8.83
C HIS A 342 -8.40 2.32 -10.03
N ASP A 343 -9.00 1.50 -10.88
CA ASP A 343 -8.53 1.28 -12.24
C ASP A 343 -8.84 2.48 -13.16
N GLY A 344 -8.15 2.52 -14.28
CA GLY A 344 -8.42 3.48 -15.34
C GLY A 344 -7.99 4.91 -15.02
N VAL A 345 -8.44 5.82 -15.89
CA VAL A 345 -8.35 7.27 -15.72
C VAL A 345 -9.78 7.81 -15.62
N PRO A 346 -10.38 7.82 -14.42
CA PRO A 346 -11.79 8.16 -14.26
C PRO A 346 -12.08 9.60 -14.66
N LYS A 347 -13.32 9.82 -15.11
CA LYS A 347 -13.88 11.15 -15.30
C LYS A 347 -14.16 11.79 -13.94
N ARG A 348 -14.17 13.12 -13.91
CA ARG A 348 -14.42 13.92 -12.70
C ARG A 348 -15.71 13.50 -12.00
N GLU A 349 -16.76 13.22 -12.75
CA GLU A 349 -18.08 12.86 -12.24
C GLU A 349 -18.08 11.51 -11.50
N THR A 350 -17.19 10.59 -11.88
CA THR A 350 -17.01 9.32 -11.18
C THR A 350 -16.29 9.54 -9.85
N ILE A 351 -15.25 10.37 -9.84
CA ILE A 351 -14.51 10.72 -8.61
C ILE A 351 -15.42 11.50 -7.65
N ASP A 352 -16.23 12.44 -8.17
CA ASP A 352 -17.21 13.19 -7.37
C ASP A 352 -18.29 12.29 -6.73
N ARG A 353 -18.65 11.16 -7.36
CA ARG A 353 -19.53 10.16 -6.72
C ARG A 353 -18.82 9.46 -5.57
N ALA A 354 -17.63 8.91 -5.82
CA ALA A 354 -16.84 8.23 -4.80
C ALA A 354 -16.53 9.14 -3.60
N TRP A 355 -16.24 10.42 -3.85
CA TRP A 355 -16.04 11.42 -2.79
C TRP A 355 -17.32 11.68 -1.99
N ARG A 356 -18.50 11.78 -2.63
CA ARG A 356 -19.77 11.95 -1.91
C ARG A 356 -20.08 10.75 -1.03
N ASP A 357 -19.88 9.54 -1.54
CA ASP A 357 -20.10 8.31 -0.77
C ASP A 357 -19.19 8.28 0.46
N PHE A 358 -17.92 8.72 0.33
CA PHE A 358 -16.99 8.90 1.44
C PHE A 358 -17.43 10.01 2.41
N ALA A 359 -17.85 11.17 1.91
CA ALA A 359 -18.22 12.33 2.73
C ALA A 359 -19.54 12.16 3.50
N GLU A 360 -20.42 11.27 3.02
CA GLU A 360 -21.72 10.97 3.66
C GLU A 360 -21.63 9.83 4.68
N GLN A 361 -20.45 9.18 4.80
CA GLN A 361 -20.20 8.19 5.84
C GLN A 361 -20.06 8.88 7.19
N ASN A 362 -21.19 9.07 7.85
CA ASN A 362 -21.22 9.28 9.28
C ASN A 362 -20.81 7.97 9.96
N ASP A 363 -19.72 8.00 10.72
CA ASP A 363 -19.22 6.91 11.58
C ASP A 363 -20.36 6.01 12.09
N ARG A 364 -20.42 4.78 11.57
CA ARG A 364 -21.22 3.68 12.11
C ARG A 364 -20.30 2.65 12.73
#